data_AF-A0A7W5BBY9-F1
#
_entry.id   AF-A0A7W5BBY9-F1
#
_cell.length_a   1.000
_cell.length_b   1.000
_cell.length_c   1.000
_cell.angle_alpha   90.00
_cell.angle_beta   90.00
_cell.angle_gamma   90.00
#
_symmetry.space_group_name_H-M   'P 1'
#
loop_
_entity.id
_entity.type
_entity.pdbx_description
1 polymer ?
#
loop_
_entity_poly.entity_id
_entity_poly.type
_entity_poly.pdbx_seq_one_letter_code
_entity_poly.pdbx_strand_id
1 'polypeptide(L)'
;MQALSVFIIDGVYGFDEGGEIYFFPSKKAQKSLPHYPANDKVGIGFSNSDTAISMFGLREDLKKIDLHAICAVRGLAKIEASIIMFGEGPARPWYTMKLERVIWHSPAQMVPCRPEY
;
A
#
# COMPACT_ATOMS: atom_id res chain seq x y z
N MET A 1 25.88 12.60 -1.83
CA MET A 1 24.74 11.81 -2.34
C MET A 1 24.51 10.66 -1.38
N GLN A 2 23.43 10.67 -0.60
CA GLN A 2 23.03 9.48 0.16
C GLN A 2 22.49 8.45 -0.85
N ALA A 3 23.01 7.23 -0.82
CA ALA A 3 22.47 6.14 -1.61
C ALA A 3 21.01 5.93 -1.18
N LEU A 4 20.08 6.02 -2.13
CA LEU A 4 18.70 5.64 -1.89
C LEU A 4 18.69 4.14 -1.59
N SER A 5 18.42 3.78 -0.34
CA SER A 5 18.20 2.38 0.01
C SER A 5 16.97 1.90 -0.75
N VAL A 6 17.17 0.91 -1.61
CA VAL A 6 16.10 0.23 -2.34
C VAL A 6 15.79 -1.07 -1.61
N PHE A 7 14.51 -1.34 -1.41
CA PHE A 7 14.00 -2.48 -0.67
C PHE A 7 13.12 -3.32 -1.58
N ILE A 8 13.33 -4.63 -1.56
CA ILE A 8 12.43 -5.60 -2.19
C ILE A 8 11.58 -6.20 -1.08
N ILE A 9 10.28 -5.91 -1.10
CA ILE A 9 9.35 -6.31 -0.06
C ILE A 9 8.11 -6.99 -0.64
N ASP A 10 7.65 -8.01 0.06
CA ASP A 10 6.37 -8.67 -0.15
C ASP A 10 5.33 -8.19 0.87
N GLY A 11 4.05 -8.22 0.48
CA GLY A 11 2.97 -7.71 1.31
C GLY A 11 1.61 -7.76 0.64
N VAL A 12 0.64 -7.11 1.28
CA VAL A 12 -0.71 -6.90 0.77
C VAL A 12 -0.79 -5.49 0.23
N TYR A 13 -1.17 -5.31 -1.02
CA TYR A 13 -1.56 -4.00 -1.54
C TYR A 13 -3.08 -3.83 -1.44
N GLY A 14 -3.55 -2.60 -1.36
CA GLY A 14 -4.97 -2.33 -1.50
C GLY A 14 -5.34 -0.86 -1.56
N PHE A 15 -6.62 -0.62 -1.81
CA PHE A 15 -7.25 0.69 -1.76
C PHE A 15 -8.31 0.70 -0.67
N ASP A 16 -8.41 1.83 0.03
CA ASP A 16 -9.54 2.09 0.91
C ASP A 16 -10.58 3.01 0.24
N GLU A 17 -11.62 3.34 1.00
CA GLU A 17 -12.73 4.21 0.60
C GLU A 17 -12.28 5.61 0.14
N GLY A 18 -11.09 6.05 0.56
CA GLY A 18 -10.50 7.32 0.14
C GLY A 18 -9.83 7.27 -1.23
N GLY A 19 -9.77 6.10 -1.87
CA GLY A 19 -9.07 5.90 -3.14
C GLY A 19 -7.54 5.92 -3.01
N GLU A 20 -7.02 5.97 -1.78
CA GLU A 20 -5.60 5.94 -1.52
C GLU A 20 -5.07 4.51 -1.63
N ILE A 21 -3.93 4.34 -2.31
CA ILE A 21 -3.24 3.06 -2.40
C ILE A 21 -2.30 2.88 -1.22
N TYR A 22 -2.42 1.74 -0.56
CA TYR A 22 -1.57 1.35 0.55
C TYR A 22 -0.93 0.00 0.31
N PHE A 23 0.16 -0.20 1.01
CA PHE A 23 0.87 -1.46 1.09
C PHE A 23 1.12 -1.83 2.54
N PHE A 24 0.76 -3.06 2.90
CA PHE A 24 1.00 -3.66 4.20
C PHE A 24 2.11 -4.70 4.03
N PRO A 25 3.36 -4.38 4.40
CA PRO A 25 4.47 -5.32 4.28
C PRO A 25 4.22 -6.57 5.12
N SER A 26 4.66 -7.73 4.64
CA SER A 26 4.61 -8.97 5.42
C SER A 26 5.43 -8.87 6.70
N LYS A 27 5.13 -9.68 7.72
CA LYS A 27 5.88 -9.72 8.99
C LYS A 27 7.39 -9.87 8.80
N LYS A 28 7.81 -10.56 7.73
CA LYS A 28 9.21 -10.72 7.36
C LYS A 28 9.77 -9.42 6.78
N ALA A 29 9.05 -8.79 5.86
CA ALA A 29 9.45 -7.52 5.25
C ALA A 29 9.51 -6.37 6.27
N GLN A 30 8.58 -6.30 7.22
CA GLN A 30 8.56 -5.26 8.27
C GLN A 30 9.88 -5.18 9.05
N LYS A 31 10.52 -6.33 9.33
CA LYS A 31 11.81 -6.39 10.04
C LYS A 31 12.97 -5.79 9.25
N SER A 32 12.82 -5.67 7.93
CA SER A 32 13.83 -5.11 7.04
C SER A 32 13.61 -3.64 6.71
N LEU A 33 12.48 -3.07 7.12
CA LEU A 33 12.13 -1.68 6.82
C LEU A 33 12.55 -0.77 7.98
N PRO A 34 13.46 0.20 7.75
CA PRO A 34 13.85 1.15 8.79
C PRO A 34 12.65 1.99 9.23
N HIS A 35 12.55 2.24 10.54
CA HIS A 35 11.50 3.07 11.17
C HIS A 35 10.06 2.58 11.01
N TYR A 36 9.84 1.41 10.42
CA TYR A 36 8.50 0.84 10.30
C TYR A 36 8.05 0.22 11.64
N PRO A 37 6.85 0.54 12.15
CA PRO A 37 6.38 0.01 13.42
C PRO A 37 6.14 -1.49 13.27
N ALA A 38 6.57 -2.28 14.25
CA ALA A 38 6.37 -3.73 14.29
C ALA A 38 4.91 -4.14 14.60
N ASN A 39 3.94 -3.34 14.13
CA ASN A 39 2.51 -3.57 14.30
C ASN A 39 1.89 -3.91 12.95
N ASP A 40 1.18 -5.05 12.90
CA ASP A 40 0.59 -5.64 11.70
C ASP A 40 -0.52 -4.81 11.03
N LYS A 41 -0.85 -3.63 11.56
CA LYS A 41 -2.01 -2.82 11.15
C LYS A 41 -1.69 -1.49 10.49
N VAL A 42 -0.42 -1.12 10.36
CA VAL A 42 -0.06 0.14 9.70
C VAL A 42 0.02 -0.10 8.18
N GLY A 43 -0.56 0.79 7.39
CA GLY A 43 -0.38 0.79 5.93
C GLY A 43 0.67 1.81 5.55
N ILE A 44 1.49 1.51 4.54
CA ILE A 44 2.40 2.47 3.92
C ILE A 44 1.74 3.00 2.66
N GLY A 45 1.52 4.30 2.59
CA GLY A 45 1.06 4.97 1.37
C GLY A 45 2.19 5.14 0.34
N PHE A 46 1.85 5.47 -0.89
CA PHE A 46 2.84 5.77 -1.92
C PHE A 46 2.95 7.28 -2.15
N SER A 47 4.16 7.85 -2.09
CA SER A 47 4.37 9.27 -2.41
C SER A 47 4.11 9.60 -3.88
N ASN A 48 4.14 8.57 -4.74
CA ASN A 48 3.82 8.62 -6.17
C ASN A 48 2.53 7.84 -6.51
N SER A 49 1.45 8.02 -5.74
CA SER A 49 0.18 7.27 -5.84
C SER A 49 -0.33 7.04 -7.25
N ASP A 50 -0.43 8.06 -8.10
CA ASP A 50 -0.95 7.91 -9.48
C ASP A 50 -0.06 6.99 -10.34
N THR A 51 1.25 7.09 -10.14
CA THR A 51 2.23 6.21 -10.78
C THR A 51 2.10 4.80 -10.22
N ALA A 52 1.93 4.66 -8.91
CA ALA A 52 1.76 3.38 -8.25
C ALA A 52 0.50 2.65 -8.77
N ILE A 53 -0.65 3.33 -8.83
CA ILE A 53 -1.89 2.81 -9.43
C ILE A 53 -1.66 2.28 -10.84
N SER A 54 -0.92 3.04 -11.65
CA SER A 54 -0.63 2.68 -13.04
C SER A 54 0.34 1.49 -13.12
N MET A 55 1.36 1.43 -12.26
CA MET A 55 2.33 0.32 -12.18
C MET A 55 1.70 -0.99 -11.72
N PHE A 56 0.71 -0.93 -10.82
CA PHE A 56 -0.08 -2.11 -10.42
C PHE A 56 -1.16 -2.48 -11.44
N GLY A 57 -1.43 -1.64 -12.45
CA GLY A 57 -2.49 -1.89 -13.44
C GLY A 57 -3.92 -1.80 -12.87
N LEU A 58 -4.15 -1.03 -11.81
CA LEU A 58 -5.39 -1.06 -11.02
C LEU A 58 -6.43 -0.01 -11.41
N ARG A 59 -6.21 0.76 -12.50
CA ARG A 59 -7.11 1.86 -12.91
C ARG A 59 -8.55 1.41 -13.13
N GLU A 60 -8.77 0.23 -13.69
CA GLU A 60 -10.12 -0.29 -13.91
C GLU A 60 -10.75 -0.85 -12.63
N ASP A 61 -9.96 -1.33 -11.67
CA ASP A 61 -10.48 -1.83 -10.40
C ASP A 61 -10.89 -0.68 -9.47
N LEU A 62 -10.19 0.45 -9.52
CA LEU A 62 -10.57 1.68 -8.84
C LEU A 62 -11.98 2.15 -9.21
N LYS A 63 -12.35 2.05 -10.50
CA LYS A 63 -13.70 2.43 -10.97
C LYS A 63 -14.82 1.53 -10.41
N LYS A 64 -14.46 0.36 -9.89
CA LYS A 64 -15.42 -0.61 -9.33
C LYS A 64 -15.59 -0.43 -7.82
N ILE A 65 -14.81 0.45 -7.19
CA ILE A 65 -15.03 0.82 -5.79
C ILE A 65 -16.33 1.60 -5.72
N ASP A 66 -17.29 1.05 -5.00
CA ASP A 66 -18.57 1.67 -4.66
C ASP A 66 -18.67 1.61 -3.14
N LEU A 67 -18.55 2.77 -2.47
CA LEU A 67 -18.49 2.84 -1.01
C LEU A 67 -19.77 2.33 -0.31
N HIS A 68 -20.84 2.08 -1.06
CA HIS A 68 -22.05 1.45 -0.54
C HIS A 68 -21.99 -0.10 -0.52
N ALA A 69 -21.09 -0.72 -1.28
CA ALA A 69 -21.05 -2.17 -1.47
C ALA A 69 -19.64 -2.78 -1.41
N ILE A 70 -18.62 -2.08 -1.90
CA ILE A 70 -17.22 -2.49 -1.97
C ILE A 70 -16.37 -1.44 -1.27
N CYS A 71 -15.90 -1.76 -0.06
CA CYS A 71 -15.16 -0.83 0.78
C CYS A 71 -13.65 -0.89 0.55
N ALA A 72 -13.15 -1.97 -0.07
CA ALA A 72 -11.74 -2.07 -0.40
C ALA A 72 -11.49 -3.00 -1.58
N VAL A 73 -10.34 -2.82 -2.21
CA VAL A 73 -9.78 -3.77 -3.17
C VAL A 73 -8.40 -4.16 -2.65
N ARG A 74 -8.07 -5.45 -2.59
CA ARG A 74 -6.78 -5.92 -2.06
C ARG A 74 -6.20 -7.09 -2.84
N GLY A 75 -4.89 -7.24 -2.78
CA GLY A 75 -4.18 -8.41 -3.31
C GLY A 75 -2.81 -8.55 -2.70
N LEU A 76 -2.10 -9.61 -3.09
CA LEU A 76 -0.71 -9.82 -2.70
C LEU A 76 0.22 -9.20 -3.73
N ALA A 77 1.32 -8.62 -3.28
CA ALA A 77 2.34 -8.11 -4.19
C ALA A 77 3.74 -8.23 -3.63
N LYS A 78 4.69 -8.24 -4.57
CA LYS A 78 6.10 -8.06 -4.35
C LYS A 78 6.54 -6.83 -5.13
N ILE A 79 7.12 -5.87 -4.43
CA ILE A 79 7.49 -4.58 -4.98
C ILE A 79 8.94 -4.25 -4.70
N GLU A 80 9.45 -3.32 -5.50
CA GLU A 80 10.68 -2.61 -5.28
C GLU A 80 10.32 -1.17 -4.92
N ALA A 81 10.74 -0.75 -3.73
CA ALA A 81 10.44 0.57 -3.19
C ALA A 81 11.71 1.26 -2.70
N SER A 82 11.71 2.59 -2.75
CA SER A 82 12.76 3.43 -2.20
C SER A 82 12.16 4.46 -1.25
N ILE A 83 13.02 5.14 -0.49
CA ILE A 83 12.67 6.33 0.31
C ILE A 83 11.48 6.05 1.24
N ILE A 84 11.73 5.53 2.44
CA ILE A 84 10.70 5.42 3.47
C ILE A 84 10.72 6.70 4.29
N MET A 85 9.64 7.47 4.20
CA MET A 85 9.43 8.67 5.01
C MET A 85 8.42 8.35 6.10
N PHE A 86 8.70 8.84 7.29
CA PHE A 86 7.77 8.84 8.40
C PHE A 86 7.51 10.30 8.80
N GLY A 87 6.29 10.58 9.25
CA GLY A 87 5.97 11.84 9.88
C GLY A 87 4.84 11.68 10.88
N GLU A 88 4.69 12.68 11.73
CA GLU A 88 3.60 12.76 12.69
C GLU A 88 2.57 13.76 12.16
N GLY A 89 1.41 13.25 11.77
CA GLY A 89 0.24 14.09 11.47
C GLY A 89 -0.57 14.35 12.74
N PRO A 90 -1.45 15.37 12.74
CA PRO A 90 -2.26 15.72 13.91
C PRO A 90 -3.22 14.60 14.35
N ALA A 91 -3.56 13.66 13.47
CA ALA A 91 -4.45 12.54 13.77
C ALA A 91 -3.71 11.22 14.04
N ARG A 92 -2.61 10.95 13.34
CA ARG A 92 -1.83 9.71 13.43
C ARG A 92 -0.46 9.84 12.76
N PRO A 93 0.53 9.01 13.15
CA PRO A 93 1.73 8.81 12.34
C PRO A 93 1.37 8.33 10.94
N TRP A 94 2.11 8.81 9.94
CA TRP A 94 1.98 8.37 8.55
C TRP A 94 3.31 7.84 8.02
N TYR A 95 3.21 6.88 7.12
CA TYR A 95 4.35 6.24 6.46
C TYR A 95 4.11 6.30 4.96
N THR A 96 5.09 6.83 4.24
CA THR A 96 5.05 6.82 2.77
C THR A 96 6.33 6.23 2.22
N MET A 97 6.21 5.57 1.08
CA MET A 97 7.36 5.13 0.29
C MET A 97 7.20 5.54 -1.16
N LYS A 98 8.31 5.59 -1.91
CA LYS A 98 8.25 5.72 -3.36
C LYS A 98 8.25 4.33 -3.99
N LEU A 99 7.22 4.02 -4.78
CA LEU A 99 7.22 2.79 -5.58
C LEU A 99 8.15 2.99 -6.79
N GLU A 100 9.15 2.12 -6.93
CA GLU A 100 10.04 2.11 -8.10
C GLU A 100 9.53 1.12 -9.15
N ARG A 101 9.07 -0.06 -8.71
CA ARG A 101 8.57 -1.10 -9.61
C ARG A 101 7.69 -2.12 -8.88
N VAL A 102 6.68 -2.63 -9.59
CA VAL A 102 5.95 -3.85 -9.18
C VAL A 102 6.65 -5.06 -9.81
N ILE A 103 7.19 -5.95 -8.98
CA ILE A 103 7.87 -7.17 -9.45
C ILE A 103 6.83 -8.23 -9.82
N TRP A 104 5.81 -8.36 -8.97
CA TRP A 104 4.69 -9.26 -9.18
C TRP A 104 3.51 -8.83 -8.29
N HIS A 105 2.29 -9.11 -8.73
CA HIS A 105 1.12 -9.03 -7.89
C HIS A 105 0.08 -10.08 -8.28
N SER A 106 -0.75 -10.48 -7.31
CA SER A 106 -1.95 -11.28 -7.56
C SER A 106 -3.04 -10.43 -8.21
N PRO A 107 -4.03 -11.06 -8.86
CA PRO A 107 -5.29 -10.39 -9.18
C PRO A 107 -5.88 -9.72 -7.94
N ALA A 108 -6.50 -8.57 -8.16
CA ALA A 108 -7.14 -7.82 -7.10
C ALA A 108 -8.47 -8.49 -6.69
N GLN A 109 -8.73 -8.54 -5.39
CA GLN A 109 -9.97 -9.05 -4.82
C GLN A 109 -10.79 -7.89 -4.27
N MET A 110 -12.06 -7.83 -4.66
CA MET A 110 -13.02 -6.90 -4.08
C MET A 110 -13.41 -7.36 -2.69
N VAL A 111 -13.35 -6.45 -1.74
CA VAL A 111 -13.76 -6.68 -0.36
C VAL A 111 -15.08 -5.94 -0.17
N PRO A 112 -16.19 -6.67 0.04
CA PRO A 112 -17.45 -6.02 0.28
C PRO A 112 -17.40 -5.23 1.58
N CYS A 113 -18.11 -4.11 1.60
CA CYS A 113 -18.48 -3.46 2.85
C CYS A 113 -19.21 -4.49 3.71
N ARG A 114 -18.71 -4.74 4.92
CA ARG A 114 -19.51 -5.56 5.86
C ARG A 114 -20.74 -4.72 6.20
N PRO A 115 -21.97 -5.25 6.07
CA PRO A 115 -23.11 -4.57 6.65
C PRO A 115 -22.84 -4.46 8.15
N GLU A 116 -22.80 -3.23 8.65
CA GLU A 116 -22.90 -2.99 10.08
C GLU A 116 -24.24 -3.60 10.52
N TYR A 117 -24.17 -4.60 11.41
CA TYR A 117 -25.35 -5.18 12.06
C TYR A 117 -25.89 -4.23 13.12
#